data_AF-A0A8T3M1W3-F1
#
_entry.id   AF-A0A8T3M1W3-F1
#
_cell.length_a   1.000
_cell.length_b   1.000
_cell.length_c   1.000
_cell.angle_alpha   90.00
_cell.angle_beta   90.00
_cell.angle_gamma   90.00
#
_symmetry.space_group_name_H-M   'P 1'
#
loop_
_entity.id
_entity.type
_entity.pdbx_description
1 polymer ?
#
loop_
_entity_poly.entity_id
_entity_poly.type
_entity_poly.pdbx_seq_one_letter_code
_entity_poly.pdbx_strand_id
1 'polypeptide(L)'
;MTSETPQRIDPAGLDDKLRMASDRLMILLDELVELETAKRSMQPGSDDFVELAKRIEALAQEALLQTKRQGDLAEDTREAVGTSAEMEATIEQTPPRGMELILSEWRAAERSLQSVDGGSPEWAVAEAEVRRLRNEYRRAQLVSRSDPPSD
;
A
#
# COMPACT_ATOMS: atom_id res chain seq x y z
N MET A 1 28.98 -21.77 10.36
CA MET A 1 28.84 -20.83 9.23
C MET A 1 27.51 -21.13 8.57
N THR A 2 26.45 -20.43 8.96
CA THR A 2 25.13 -20.54 8.34
C THR A 2 25.13 -19.66 7.11
N SER A 3 25.15 -20.29 5.93
CA SER A 3 24.93 -19.60 4.66
C SER A 3 23.47 -19.16 4.59
N GLU A 4 23.20 -17.89 4.85
CA GLU A 4 21.96 -17.25 4.44
C GLU A 4 21.90 -17.32 2.92
N THR A 5 20.99 -18.16 2.40
CA THR A 5 20.64 -18.13 0.99
C THR A 5 20.05 -16.76 0.68
N PRO A 6 20.54 -16.01 -0.33
CA PRO A 6 19.95 -14.74 -0.68
C PRO A 6 18.48 -14.99 -1.00
N GLN A 7 17.58 -14.28 -0.31
CA GLN A 7 16.15 -14.39 -0.52
C GLN A 7 15.88 -13.99 -1.97
N ARG A 8 15.60 -14.98 -2.83
CA ARG A 8 15.29 -14.76 -4.25
C ARG A 8 14.10 -13.79 -4.30
N ILE A 9 14.31 -12.60 -4.85
CA ILE A 9 13.23 -11.64 -5.09
C ILE A 9 12.24 -12.36 -6.01
N ASP A 10 11.03 -12.60 -5.51
CA ASP A 10 9.97 -13.20 -6.30
C ASP A 10 9.43 -12.12 -7.26
N PRO A 11 9.69 -12.23 -8.58
CA PRO A 11 9.32 -11.20 -9.54
C PRO A 11 7.80 -10.99 -9.60
N ALA A 12 7.01 -12.07 -9.45
CA ALA A 12 5.55 -11.98 -9.40
C ALA A 12 5.06 -11.19 -8.18
N GLY A 13 5.80 -11.24 -7.07
CA GLY A 13 5.51 -10.44 -5.87
C GLY A 13 5.95 -8.98 -5.99
N LEU A 14 6.81 -8.62 -6.95
CA LEU A 14 7.31 -7.26 -7.15
C LEU A 14 6.32 -6.41 -7.96
N ASP A 15 5.72 -6.97 -9.02
CA ASP A 15 4.68 -6.30 -9.81
C ASP A 15 3.48 -5.90 -8.93
N ASP A 16 3.04 -6.84 -8.09
CA ASP A 16 1.98 -6.60 -7.09
C ASP A 16 2.34 -5.46 -6.14
N LYS A 17 3.58 -5.44 -5.62
CA LYS A 17 4.05 -4.38 -4.71
C LYS A 17 4.09 -3.01 -5.38
N LEU A 18 4.52 -2.94 -6.64
CA LEU A 18 4.54 -1.69 -7.42
C LEU A 18 3.14 -1.18 -7.67
N ARG A 19 2.22 -2.05 -8.11
CA ARG A 19 0.81 -1.70 -8.31
C ARG A 19 0.19 -1.15 -7.04
N MET A 20 0.35 -1.87 -5.93
CA MET A 20 -0.16 -1.46 -4.63
C MET A 20 0.42 -0.12 -4.15
N ALA A 21 1.73 0.08 -4.30
CA ALA A 21 2.38 1.31 -3.90
C ALA A 21 1.92 2.50 -4.77
N SER A 22 1.73 2.27 -6.08
CA SER A 22 1.18 3.25 -7.02
C SER A 22 -0.26 3.65 -6.65
N ASP A 23 -1.15 2.66 -6.51
CA ASP A 23 -2.56 2.89 -6.18
C ASP A 23 -2.69 3.61 -4.82
N ARG A 24 -1.86 3.26 -3.82
CA ARG A 24 -1.86 3.94 -2.52
C ARG A 24 -1.45 5.41 -2.64
N LEU A 25 -0.43 5.72 -3.43
CA LEU A 25 0.01 7.10 -3.64
C LEU A 25 -1.09 7.93 -4.32
N MET A 26 -1.72 7.40 -5.36
CA MET A 26 -2.81 8.10 -6.07
C MET A 26 -3.96 8.45 -5.12
N ILE A 27 -4.38 7.51 -4.27
CA ILE A 27 -5.42 7.76 -3.25
C ILE A 27 -5.00 8.88 -2.28
N LEU A 28 -3.74 8.87 -1.81
CA LEU A 28 -3.24 9.91 -0.91
C LEU A 28 -3.23 11.29 -1.57
N LEU A 29 -2.86 11.36 -2.85
CA LEU A 29 -2.86 12.61 -3.62
C LEU A 29 -4.27 13.14 -3.83
N ASP A 30 -5.24 12.28 -4.14
CA ASP A 30 -6.64 12.67 -4.29
C ASP A 30 -7.20 13.23 -2.96
N GLU A 31 -6.96 12.54 -1.83
CA GLU A 31 -7.40 13.03 -0.51
C GLU A 31 -6.70 14.35 -0.13
N LEU A 32 -5.42 14.54 -0.48
CA LEU A 32 -4.72 15.82 -0.29
C LEU A 32 -5.39 16.95 -1.08
N VAL A 33 -5.75 16.70 -2.35
CA VAL A 33 -6.44 17.68 -3.20
C VAL A 33 -7.81 18.04 -2.61
N GLU A 34 -8.58 17.05 -2.16
CA GLU A 34 -9.88 17.26 -1.53
C GLU A 34 -9.76 18.13 -0.26
N LEU A 35 -8.85 17.78 0.65
CA LEU A 35 -8.66 18.50 1.91
C LEU A 35 -8.16 19.93 1.69
N GLU A 36 -7.21 20.13 0.77
CA GLU A 36 -6.72 21.47 0.42
C GLU A 36 -7.84 22.30 -0.19
N THR A 37 -8.65 21.71 -1.07
CA THR A 37 -9.80 22.40 -1.68
C THR A 37 -10.81 22.83 -0.62
N ALA A 38 -11.14 21.95 0.33
CA ALA A 38 -12.03 22.28 1.44
C ALA A 38 -11.46 23.41 2.32
N LYS A 39 -10.17 23.33 2.68
CA LYS A 39 -9.49 24.35 3.49
C LYS A 39 -9.50 25.73 2.82
N ARG A 40 -9.34 25.80 1.49
CA ARG A 40 -9.37 27.06 0.73
C ARG A 40 -10.70 27.80 0.81
N SER A 41 -11.79 27.09 1.09
CA SER A 41 -13.12 27.68 1.28
C SER A 41 -13.37 28.15 2.73
N MET A 42 -12.43 27.92 3.65
CA MET A 42 -12.55 28.29 5.06
C MET A 42 -11.92 29.65 5.37
N GLN A 43 -12.37 30.28 6.45
CA GLN A 43 -11.78 31.52 6.95
C GLN A 43 -10.38 31.27 7.53
N PRO A 44 -9.32 31.96 7.05
CA PRO A 44 -8.00 31.83 7.64
C PRO A 44 -8.00 32.17 9.13
N GLY A 45 -7.35 31.33 9.93
CA GLY A 45 -7.25 31.50 11.38
C GLY A 45 -8.42 30.94 12.19
N SER A 46 -9.43 30.34 11.55
CA SER A 46 -10.41 29.54 12.28
C SER A 46 -9.80 28.23 12.79
N ASP A 47 -10.39 27.64 13.83
CA ASP A 47 -9.96 26.34 14.36
C ASP A 47 -10.04 25.25 13.29
N ASP A 48 -11.11 25.21 12.50
CA ASP A 48 -11.29 24.24 11.40
C ASP A 48 -10.21 24.38 10.32
N PHE A 49 -9.78 25.61 10.00
CA PHE A 49 -8.70 25.85 9.05
C PHE A 49 -7.37 25.28 9.56
N VAL A 50 -7.08 25.45 10.86
CA VAL A 50 -5.86 24.94 11.50
C VAL A 50 -5.89 23.41 11.57
N GLU A 51 -7.03 22.82 11.92
CA GLU A 51 -7.18 21.36 11.98
C GLU A 51 -7.04 20.70 10.60
N LEU A 52 -7.64 21.28 9.55
CA LEU A 52 -7.42 20.81 8.19
C LEU A 52 -5.96 20.95 7.76
N ALA A 53 -5.29 22.06 8.12
CA ALA A 53 -3.87 22.23 7.81
C ALA A 53 -3.00 21.13 8.43
N LYS A 54 -3.24 20.78 9.70
CA LYS A 54 -2.54 19.67 10.37
C LYS A 54 -2.82 18.33 9.72
N ARG A 55 -4.07 18.08 9.30
CA ARG A 55 -4.44 16.85 8.62
C ARG A 55 -3.76 16.72 7.26
N ILE A 56 -3.72 17.81 6.48
CA ILE A 56 -2.99 17.89 5.21
C ILE A 56 -1.50 17.61 5.43
N GLU A 57 -0.90 18.18 6.47
CA GLU A 57 0.51 17.92 6.80
C GLU A 57 0.76 16.44 7.10
N ALA A 58 -0.06 15.83 7.97
CA ALA A 58 0.07 14.41 8.30
C ALA A 58 -0.07 13.51 7.05
N LEU A 59 -1.02 13.82 6.17
CA LEU A 59 -1.25 13.08 4.94
C LEU A 59 -0.11 13.27 3.93
N ALA A 60 0.47 14.48 3.85
CA ALA A 60 1.62 14.77 3.02
C ALA A 60 2.88 14.04 3.50
N GLN A 61 3.07 13.91 4.82
CA GLN A 61 4.14 13.08 5.39
C GLN A 61 3.95 11.61 5.04
N GLU A 62 2.72 11.09 5.07
CA GLU A 62 2.43 9.73 4.61
C GLU A 62 2.73 9.57 3.10
N ALA A 63 2.30 10.52 2.27
CA ALA A 63 2.60 10.50 0.84
C ALA A 63 4.11 10.49 0.57
N LEU A 64 4.90 11.31 1.29
CA LEU A 64 6.36 11.30 1.19
C LEU A 64 6.97 9.96 1.59
N LEU A 65 6.44 9.28 2.60
CA LEU A 65 6.89 7.95 2.96
C LEU A 65 6.59 6.94 1.84
N GLN A 66 5.41 7.04 1.22
CA GLN A 66 5.05 6.17 0.08
C GLN A 66 5.92 6.43 -1.15
N THR A 67 6.25 7.68 -1.47
CA THR A 67 7.13 7.98 -2.62
C THR A 67 8.55 7.45 -2.40
N LYS A 68 9.07 7.50 -1.18
CA LYS A 68 10.35 6.83 -0.84
C LYS A 68 10.29 5.34 -1.08
N ARG A 69 9.25 4.67 -0.58
CA ARG A 69 9.04 3.24 -0.80
C ARG A 69 8.92 2.88 -2.29
N GLN A 70 8.29 3.72 -3.11
CA GLN A 70 8.27 3.52 -4.56
C GLN A 70 9.66 3.67 -5.18
N GLY A 71 10.48 4.59 -4.67
CA GLY A 71 11.89 4.70 -5.06
C GLY A 71 12.66 3.41 -4.79
N ASP A 72 12.55 2.88 -3.56
CA ASP A 72 13.20 1.62 -3.18
C ASP A 72 12.73 0.46 -4.07
N LEU A 73 11.41 0.32 -4.28
CA LEU A 73 10.85 -0.70 -5.18
C LEU A 73 11.33 -0.53 -6.62
N ALA A 74 11.47 0.69 -7.12
CA ALA A 74 11.98 0.95 -8.46
C ALA A 74 13.46 0.56 -8.58
N GLU A 75 14.26 0.70 -7.53
CA GLU A 75 15.63 0.16 -7.50
C GLU A 75 15.63 -1.37 -7.52
N ASP A 76 14.77 -2.02 -6.71
CA ASP A 76 14.61 -3.48 -6.69
C ASP A 76 14.27 -4.05 -8.09
N THR A 77 13.45 -3.34 -8.88
CA THR A 77 13.14 -3.77 -10.27
C THR A 77 14.37 -3.81 -11.16
N ARG A 78 15.31 -2.87 -10.99
CA ARG A 78 16.54 -2.83 -11.78
C ARG A 78 17.41 -4.05 -11.49
N GLU A 79 17.46 -4.49 -10.24
CA GLU A 79 18.18 -5.70 -9.83
C GLU A 79 17.47 -6.96 -10.33
N ALA A 80 16.14 -7.00 -10.28
CA ALA A 80 15.34 -8.13 -10.74
C ALA A 80 15.46 -8.37 -12.26
N VAL A 81 15.38 -7.31 -13.08
CA VAL A 81 15.51 -7.41 -14.55
C VAL A 81 16.89 -7.92 -14.98
N GLY A 82 17.94 -7.61 -14.21
CA GLY A 82 19.28 -8.17 -14.44
C GLY A 82 19.40 -9.67 -14.18
N THR A 83 18.42 -10.26 -13.49
CA THR A 83 18.47 -11.63 -12.95
C THR A 83 17.38 -12.54 -13.53
N SER A 84 16.23 -12.01 -13.95
CA SER A 84 15.15 -12.74 -14.63
C SER A 84 14.29 -11.80 -15.48
N ALA A 85 13.91 -12.23 -16.69
CA ALA A 85 13.26 -11.42 -17.72
C ALA A 85 11.72 -11.32 -17.60
N GLU A 86 11.14 -11.35 -16.40
CA GLU A 86 9.70 -11.58 -16.22
C GLU A 86 8.84 -10.32 -15.99
N MET A 87 9.46 -9.14 -15.81
CA MET A 87 8.71 -7.87 -15.68
C MET A 87 8.40 -7.24 -17.04
N GLU A 88 7.52 -7.86 -17.82
CA GLU A 88 7.14 -7.38 -19.17
C GLU A 88 5.96 -6.40 -19.17
N ALA A 89 5.07 -6.47 -18.17
CA ALA A 89 3.87 -5.65 -18.10
C ALA A 89 4.14 -4.30 -17.40
N THR A 90 3.43 -3.24 -17.82
CA THR A 90 3.44 -1.98 -17.06
C THR A 90 2.62 -2.11 -15.76
N ILE A 91 2.86 -1.20 -14.81
CA ILE A 91 2.04 -1.09 -13.59
C ILE A 91 0.55 -0.93 -13.93
N GLU A 92 0.22 -0.19 -15.00
CA GLU A 92 -1.15 0.00 -15.46
C GLU A 92 -1.79 -1.30 -15.96
N GLN A 93 -1.02 -2.13 -16.67
CA GLN A 93 -1.46 -3.42 -17.20
C GLN A 93 -1.50 -4.52 -16.14
N THR A 94 -0.83 -4.33 -15.01
CA THR A 94 -0.87 -5.27 -13.88
C THR A 94 -2.26 -5.19 -13.23
N PRO A 95 -3.06 -6.27 -13.26
CA PRO A 95 -4.39 -6.26 -12.69
C PRO A 95 -4.34 -6.09 -11.16
N PRO A 96 -5.38 -5.52 -10.54
CA PRO A 96 -5.49 -5.52 -9.09
C PRO A 96 -5.45 -6.94 -8.53
N ARG A 97 -4.87 -7.10 -7.34
CA ARG A 97 -4.75 -8.41 -6.67
C ARG A 97 -6.14 -9.01 -6.43
N GLY A 98 -6.29 -10.29 -6.77
CA GLY A 98 -7.55 -11.00 -6.61
C GLY A 98 -8.02 -11.05 -5.16
N MET A 99 -9.31 -10.81 -4.92
CA MET A 99 -9.89 -10.77 -3.57
C MET A 99 -9.62 -12.03 -2.75
N GLU A 100 -9.63 -13.21 -3.39
CA GLU A 100 -9.37 -14.48 -2.72
C GLU A 100 -7.92 -14.62 -2.25
N LEU A 101 -6.97 -14.10 -3.03
CA LEU A 101 -5.56 -14.07 -2.64
C LEU A 101 -5.39 -13.18 -1.40
N ILE A 102 -5.92 -11.96 -1.44
CA ILE A 102 -5.85 -11.01 -0.32
C ILE A 102 -6.49 -11.60 0.94
N LEU A 103 -7.65 -12.26 0.81
CA LEU A 103 -8.34 -12.88 1.94
C LEU A 103 -7.55 -14.07 2.51
N SER A 104 -6.90 -14.86 1.66
CA SER A 104 -6.06 -15.98 2.08
C SER A 104 -4.84 -15.51 2.88
N GLU A 105 -4.18 -14.45 2.41
CA GLU A 105 -3.04 -13.81 3.08
C GLU A 105 -3.46 -13.14 4.38
N TRP A 106 -4.60 -12.45 4.39
CA TRP A 106 -5.12 -11.83 5.60
C TRP A 106 -5.36 -12.89 6.69
N ARG A 107 -6.02 -14.00 6.36
CA ARG A 107 -6.22 -15.11 7.31
C ARG A 107 -4.90 -15.71 7.79
N ALA A 108 -3.87 -15.78 6.93
CA ALA A 108 -2.55 -16.26 7.32
C ALA A 108 -1.85 -15.28 8.28
N ALA A 109 -1.92 -13.98 7.99
CA ALA A 109 -1.38 -12.92 8.84
C ALA A 109 -2.07 -12.89 10.22
N GLU A 110 -3.40 -13.09 10.28
CA GLU A 110 -4.13 -13.17 11.55
C GLU A 110 -3.69 -14.36 12.41
N ARG A 111 -3.47 -15.53 11.80
CA ARG A 111 -2.91 -16.69 12.52
C ARG A 111 -1.50 -16.43 13.02
N SER A 112 -0.68 -15.77 12.20
CA SER A 112 0.68 -15.38 12.59
C SER A 112 0.67 -14.43 13.78
N LEU A 113 -0.14 -13.36 13.74
CA LEU A 113 -0.29 -12.41 14.83
C LEU A 113 -0.69 -13.07 16.15
N GLN A 114 -1.58 -14.07 16.12
CA GLN A 114 -2.00 -14.84 17.30
C GLN A 114 -0.86 -15.66 17.93
N SER A 115 0.20 -15.95 17.17
CA SER A 115 1.36 -16.69 17.63
C SER A 115 2.51 -15.81 18.15
N VAL A 116 2.37 -14.48 18.06
CA VAL A 116 3.38 -13.51 18.50
C VAL A 116 2.98 -12.90 19.84
N ASP A 117 3.96 -12.75 20.74
CA ASP A 117 3.74 -12.13 22.04
C ASP A 117 3.29 -10.66 21.92
N GLY A 118 2.16 -10.35 22.55
CA GLY A 118 1.59 -9.01 22.58
C GLY A 118 2.55 -7.98 23.15
N GLY A 119 2.72 -6.86 22.44
CA GLY A 119 3.59 -5.75 22.84
C GLY A 119 5.05 -5.87 22.40
N SER A 120 5.42 -6.95 21.72
CA SER A 120 6.72 -7.06 21.04
C SER A 120 6.78 -6.22 19.76
N PRO A 121 7.98 -5.82 19.28
CA PRO A 121 8.14 -5.20 17.97
C PRO A 121 7.60 -6.05 16.82
N GLU A 122 7.79 -7.37 16.90
CA GLU A 122 7.28 -8.34 15.94
C GLU A 122 5.75 -8.35 15.89
N TRP A 123 5.10 -8.18 17.05
CA TRP A 123 3.66 -8.03 17.15
C TRP A 123 3.18 -6.77 16.43
N ALA A 124 3.87 -5.64 16.60
CA ALA A 124 3.52 -4.39 15.93
C ALA A 124 3.64 -4.51 14.40
N VAL A 125 4.66 -5.21 13.90
CA VAL A 125 4.82 -5.50 12.47
C VAL A 125 3.69 -6.41 11.96
N ALA A 126 3.40 -7.51 12.68
CA ALA A 126 2.32 -8.43 12.30
C ALA A 126 0.94 -7.76 12.34
N GLU A 127 0.70 -6.87 13.32
CA GLU A 127 -0.52 -6.09 13.45
C GLU A 127 -0.68 -5.10 12.28
N ALA A 128 0.41 -4.42 11.91
CA ALA A 128 0.43 -3.52 10.76
C ALA A 128 0.12 -4.27 9.45
N GLU A 129 0.62 -5.49 9.29
CA GLU A 129 0.37 -6.32 8.11
C GLU A 129 -1.09 -6.77 8.03
N VAL A 130 -1.69 -7.22 9.14
CA VAL A 130 -3.13 -7.53 9.22
C VAL A 130 -3.97 -6.30 8.85
N ARG A 131 -3.60 -5.11 9.37
CA ARG A 131 -4.30 -3.86 9.06
C ARG A 131 -4.19 -3.50 7.57
N ARG A 132 -3.00 -3.66 6.98
CA ARG A 132 -2.74 -3.44 5.55
C ARG A 132 -3.64 -4.31 4.68
N LEU A 133 -3.63 -5.63 4.91
CA LEU A 133 -4.41 -6.62 4.15
C LEU A 133 -5.91 -6.42 4.30
N ARG A 134 -6.39 -6.07 5.50
CA ARG A 134 -7.80 -5.72 5.73
C ARG A 134 -8.23 -4.50 4.91
N ASN A 135 -7.40 -3.45 4.88
CA ASN A 135 -7.69 -2.24 4.11
C ASN A 135 -7.66 -2.52 2.60
N GLU A 136 -6.73 -3.37 2.15
CA GLU A 136 -6.63 -3.83 0.75
C GLU A 136 -7.88 -4.60 0.32
N TYR A 137 -8.33 -5.56 1.13
CA TYR A 137 -9.55 -6.32 0.85
C TYR A 137 -10.78 -5.42 0.74
N ARG A 138 -10.94 -4.42 1.63
CA ARG A 138 -12.04 -3.45 1.52
C ARG A 138 -12.00 -2.67 0.22
N ARG A 139 -10.81 -2.27 -0.25
CA ARG A 139 -10.67 -1.57 -1.54
C ARG A 139 -11.05 -2.47 -2.71
N ALA A 140 -10.54 -3.71 -2.73
CA ALA A 140 -10.89 -4.68 -3.76
C ALA A 140 -12.41 -4.95 -3.80
N GLN A 141 -13.05 -5.03 -2.63
CA GLN A 141 -14.50 -5.16 -2.52
C GLN A 141 -15.26 -3.93 -3.06
N LEU A 142 -14.75 -2.72 -2.87
CA LEU A 142 -15.37 -1.50 -3.41
C LEU A 142 -15.27 -1.48 -4.95
N VAL A 143 -14.10 -1.78 -5.51
CA VAL A 143 -13.90 -1.87 -6.96
C VAL A 143 -14.83 -2.90 -7.59
N SER A 144 -14.89 -4.11 -7.02
CA SER A 144 -15.78 -5.17 -7.50
C SER A 144 -17.28 -4.80 -7.41
N ARG A 145 -17.67 -3.86 -6.54
CA ARG A 145 -19.06 -3.38 -6.45
C ARG A 145 -19.35 -2.25 -7.43
N SER A 146 -18.31 -1.54 -7.89
CA SER A 146 -18.41 -0.43 -8.84
C SER A 146 -18.38 -0.90 -10.30
N ASP A 147 -17.79 -2.06 -10.59
CA ASP A 147 -17.87 -2.73 -11.90
C ASP A 147 -18.97 -3.82 -11.89
N PRO A 148 -20.18 -3.57 -12.41
CA PRO A 148 -21.10 -4.65 -12.73
C PRO A 148 -20.51 -5.51 -13.86
N PRO A 149 -20.80 -6.81 -13.92
CA PRO A 149 -20.40 -7.64 -15.05
C PRO A 149 -20.94 -7.01 -16.34
N SER A 150 -20.06 -6.75 -17.30
CA SER A 150 -20.48 -6.39 -18.65
C SER A 150 -21.11 -7.63 -19.28
N ASP A 151 -22.42 -7.56 -19.54
CA ASP A 151 -23.18 -8.55 -20.34
C ASP A 151 -22.70 -8.59 -21.81
#